data_AF-A0A140DYZ1-F1
#
_entry.id   AF-A0A140DYZ1-F1
#
_cell.length_a   1.000
_cell.length_b   1.000
_cell.length_c   1.000
_cell.angle_alpha   90.00
_cell.angle_beta   90.00
_cell.angle_gamma   90.00
#
_symmetry.space_group_name_H-M   'P 1'
#
loop_
_entity.id
_entity.type
_entity.pdbx_description
1 polymer ?
#
loop_
_entity_poly.entity_id
_entity_poly.type
_entity_poly.pdbx_seq_one_letter_code
_entity_poly.pdbx_strand_id
1 'polypeptide(L)'
;MKGKFLTIIMSMGLAAVSSHHLLGCTESKPVNFQESIDETMTFDEMVNRICMEQNKTPNEVINEMVELERNNLKEFKQSTGSIDTKNEILASLRAATYRTLTIPIPAMTGYAPAGIQFYHKSADYEGSQMTCVQIMNISLNRYDSSRGITKQFAGTVYLNLVDAQTIDWIVNGDFFDNGTTTVGGTVGAGVEGTASVSLSVSYASNHFSYYNKSGRYYMPRR
;
A
#
# COMPACT_ATOMS: atom_id res chain seq x y z
N MET A 1 57.00 4.91 -62.76
CA MET A 1 57.53 3.59 -62.38
C MET A 1 56.77 3.08 -61.17
N LYS A 2 56.12 1.92 -61.33
CA LYS A 2 56.02 0.77 -60.39
C LYS A 2 56.20 1.12 -58.91
N GLY A 3 55.25 0.94 -57.99
CA GLY A 3 54.21 -0.08 -57.89
C GLY A 3 54.26 -0.66 -56.48
N LYS A 4 53.11 -1.06 -55.95
CA LYS A 4 52.85 -2.18 -55.01
C LYS A 4 51.48 -1.96 -54.38
N PHE A 5 50.47 -2.61 -54.96
CA PHE A 5 49.22 -2.90 -54.30
C PHE A 5 49.51 -3.94 -53.20
N LEU A 6 49.20 -3.60 -51.95
CA LEU A 6 49.23 -4.53 -50.83
C LEU A 6 47.78 -4.81 -50.43
N THR A 7 47.30 -6.00 -50.77
CA THR A 7 46.03 -6.56 -50.32
C THR A 7 46.19 -6.99 -48.86
N ILE A 8 45.48 -6.33 -47.94
CA ILE A 8 45.30 -6.81 -46.57
C ILE A 8 43.90 -7.41 -46.48
N ILE A 9 43.86 -8.74 -46.37
CA ILE A 9 42.68 -9.49 -45.96
C ILE A 9 42.64 -9.37 -44.43
N MET A 10 41.65 -8.67 -43.89
CA MET A 10 41.35 -8.71 -42.45
C MET A 10 39.94 -9.25 -42.24
N SER A 11 39.92 -10.33 -41.45
CA SER A 11 38.80 -11.10 -40.95
C SER A 11 37.63 -10.23 -40.47
N MET A 12 36.42 -10.56 -40.94
CA MET A 12 35.16 -10.08 -40.35
C MET A 12 34.99 -10.73 -38.97
N GLY A 13 35.45 -10.04 -37.93
CA GLY A 13 35.07 -10.32 -36.56
C GLY A 13 33.63 -9.87 -36.34
N LEU A 14 32.73 -10.84 -36.21
CA LEU A 14 31.34 -10.66 -35.80
C LEU A 14 31.30 -10.19 -34.33
N ALA A 15 31.35 -8.88 -34.09
CA ALA A 15 31.10 -8.31 -32.77
C ALA A 15 29.59 -8.17 -32.57
N ALA A 16 29.04 -9.04 -31.72
CA ALA A 16 27.64 -9.03 -31.33
C ALA A 16 27.25 -7.67 -30.76
N VAL A 17 26.20 -7.09 -31.34
CA VAL A 17 25.49 -5.92 -30.83
C VAL A 17 24.77 -6.34 -29.55
N SER A 18 25.32 -6.04 -28.38
CA SER A 18 24.52 -6.10 -27.15
C SER A 18 23.64 -4.86 -27.09
N SER A 19 22.48 -4.96 -27.70
CA SER A 19 21.40 -3.99 -27.53
C SER A 19 21.15 -3.79 -26.04
N HIS A 20 21.24 -2.53 -25.60
CA HIS A 20 20.78 -2.13 -24.28
C HIS A 20 19.34 -2.61 -24.11
N HIS A 21 19.13 -3.59 -23.24
CA HIS A 21 17.80 -4.03 -22.84
C HIS A 21 17.21 -2.88 -22.03
N LEU A 22 16.39 -2.07 -22.68
CA LEU A 22 15.35 -1.29 -22.04
C LEU A 22 14.62 -2.24 -21.10
N LEU A 23 14.79 -2.06 -19.79
CA LEU A 23 14.00 -2.73 -18.77
C LEU A 23 12.56 -2.33 -19.01
N GLY A 24 11.85 -3.17 -19.76
CA GLY A 24 10.43 -3.05 -19.97
C GLY A 24 9.74 -3.04 -18.61
N CYS A 25 8.82 -2.10 -18.43
CA CYS A 25 7.74 -2.24 -17.46
C CYS A 25 7.07 -3.58 -17.73
N THR A 26 7.42 -4.61 -16.96
CA THR A 26 6.76 -5.90 -17.05
C THR A 26 5.31 -5.68 -16.64
N GLU A 27 4.40 -5.91 -17.59
CA GLU A 27 2.97 -6.05 -17.33
C GLU A 27 2.78 -6.98 -16.13
N SER A 28 2.19 -6.44 -15.06
CA SER A 28 1.88 -7.21 -13.87
C SER A 28 0.85 -8.27 -14.23
N LYS A 29 1.24 -9.55 -14.15
CA LYS A 29 0.29 -10.66 -14.17
C LYS A 29 -0.70 -10.47 -13.01
N PRO A 30 -2.01 -10.62 -13.22
CA PRO A 30 -2.98 -10.54 -12.14
C PRO A 30 -2.67 -11.65 -11.13
N VAL A 31 -2.40 -11.26 -9.88
CA VAL A 31 -2.21 -12.17 -8.76
C VAL A 31 -3.60 -12.75 -8.44
N ASN A 32 -3.75 -14.08 -8.58
CA ASN A 32 -5.00 -14.77 -8.28
C ASN A 32 -5.21 -14.79 -6.75
N PHE A 33 -6.36 -14.28 -6.33
CA PHE A 33 -6.72 -13.92 -4.96
C PHE A 33 -6.92 -15.16 -4.08
N GLN A 34 -6.28 -15.17 -2.91
CA GLN A 34 -6.61 -16.08 -1.83
C GLN A 34 -7.07 -15.23 -0.63
N GLU A 35 -8.38 -15.31 -0.37
CA GLU A 35 -9.17 -14.74 0.73
C GLU A 35 -8.65 -13.42 1.36
N SER A 36 -9.07 -12.30 0.78
CA SER A 36 -9.20 -11.08 1.58
C SER A 36 -10.30 -11.30 2.60
N ILE A 37 -9.97 -11.31 3.90
CA ILE A 37 -10.98 -11.28 4.97
C ILE A 37 -11.73 -9.93 4.83
N ASP A 38 -12.89 -9.93 4.18
CA ASP A 38 -13.84 -8.80 4.16
C ASP A 38 -14.63 -8.86 5.46
N GLU A 39 -14.14 -8.17 6.49
CA GLU A 39 -14.86 -7.99 7.74
C GLU A 39 -15.45 -6.58 7.79
N THR A 40 -16.78 -6.52 7.91
CA THR A 40 -17.49 -5.26 8.14
C THR A 40 -17.43 -4.90 9.63
N MET A 41 -17.13 -3.64 9.94
CA MET A 41 -17.00 -3.13 11.31
C MET A 41 -17.58 -1.72 11.47
N THR A 42 -17.90 -1.38 12.71
CA THR A 42 -18.28 -0.04 13.15
C THR A 42 -17.06 0.88 13.26
N PHE A 43 -17.30 2.19 13.33
CA PHE A 43 -16.25 3.17 13.57
C PHE A 43 -15.45 2.89 14.85
N ASP A 44 -16.15 2.60 15.95
CA ASP A 44 -15.49 2.38 17.25
C ASP A 44 -14.67 1.08 17.26
N GLU A 45 -15.12 0.03 16.56
CA GLU A 45 -14.32 -1.20 16.36
C GLU A 45 -13.06 -0.95 15.54
N MET A 46 -13.15 -0.19 14.43
CA MET A 46 -12.00 0.21 13.63
C MET A 46 -11.00 1.02 14.48
N VAL A 47 -11.48 2.00 15.23
CA VAL A 47 -10.64 2.82 16.14
C VAL A 47 -9.91 1.92 17.13
N ASN A 48 -10.59 0.97 17.77
CA ASN A 48 -9.98 0.06 18.73
C ASN A 48 -8.88 -0.81 18.09
N ARG A 49 -9.08 -1.30 16.87
CA ARG A 49 -8.04 -2.08 16.16
C ARG A 49 -6.80 -1.23 15.87
N ILE A 50 -7.00 -0.03 15.33
CA ILE A 50 -5.89 0.90 15.04
C ILE A 50 -5.13 1.29 16.32
N CYS A 51 -5.84 1.49 17.44
CA CYS A 51 -5.22 1.77 18.73
C CYS A 51 -4.26 0.64 19.15
N MET A 52 -4.70 -0.62 19.02
CA MET A 52 -3.88 -1.79 19.36
C MET A 52 -2.69 -1.95 18.40
N GLU A 53 -2.90 -1.76 17.11
CA GLU A 53 -1.87 -1.93 16.08
C GLU A 53 -0.79 -0.86 16.12
N GLN A 54 -1.17 0.39 16.39
CA GLN A 54 -0.28 1.54 16.38
C GLN A 54 0.19 1.99 17.76
N ASN A 55 -0.28 1.34 18.83
CA ASN A 55 -0.04 1.75 20.22
C ASN A 55 -0.43 3.22 20.47
N LYS A 56 -1.64 3.59 20.04
CA LYS A 56 -2.23 4.92 20.18
C LYS A 56 -3.43 4.91 21.12
N THR A 57 -3.76 6.06 21.69
CA THR A 57 -5.01 6.23 22.45
C THR A 57 -6.21 6.42 21.51
N PRO A 58 -7.43 6.05 21.94
CA PRO A 58 -8.65 6.28 21.15
C PRO A 58 -8.84 7.74 20.74
N ASN A 59 -8.52 8.70 21.62
CA ASN A 59 -8.66 10.12 21.32
C ASN A 59 -7.72 10.59 20.20
N GLU A 60 -6.49 10.07 20.16
CA GLU A 60 -5.54 10.38 19.08
C GLU A 60 -6.07 9.87 17.74
N VAL A 61 -6.47 8.59 17.68
CA VAL A 61 -7.01 7.99 16.45
C VAL A 61 -8.28 8.70 16.00
N ILE A 62 -9.23 8.97 16.91
CA ILE A 62 -10.46 9.70 16.58
C ILE A 62 -10.16 11.09 16.02
N ASN A 63 -9.21 11.83 16.62
CA ASN A 63 -8.84 13.15 16.13
C ASN A 63 -8.24 13.06 14.72
N GLU A 64 -7.33 12.10 14.47
CA GLU A 64 -6.76 11.88 13.13
C GLU A 64 -7.85 11.55 12.09
N MET A 65 -8.81 10.69 12.42
CA MET A 65 -9.93 10.35 11.52
C MET A 65 -10.87 11.53 11.25
N VAL A 66 -11.11 12.38 12.26
CA VAL A 66 -11.90 13.60 12.10
C VAL A 66 -11.19 14.58 11.17
N GLU A 67 -9.88 14.78 11.32
CA GLU A 67 -9.10 15.65 10.42
C GLU A 67 -9.07 15.09 9.00
N LEU A 68 -8.93 13.77 8.86
CA LEU A 68 -8.99 13.07 7.58
C LEU A 68 -10.32 13.31 6.85
N GLU A 69 -11.45 13.05 7.51
CA GLU A 69 -12.79 13.28 6.93
C GLU A 69 -13.00 14.77 6.63
N ARG A 70 -12.55 15.67 7.50
CA ARG A 70 -12.63 17.12 7.25
C ARG A 70 -11.88 17.53 5.99
N ASN A 71 -10.68 17.01 5.77
CA ASN A 71 -9.89 17.33 4.60
C ASN A 71 -10.52 16.77 3.33
N ASN A 72 -11.03 15.53 3.38
CA ASN A 72 -11.79 14.94 2.29
C ASN A 72 -13.01 15.80 1.91
N LEU A 73 -13.81 16.24 2.90
CA LEU A 73 -14.97 17.09 2.67
C LEU A 73 -14.62 18.46 2.04
N LYS A 74 -13.45 19.03 2.36
CA LYS A 74 -12.99 20.29 1.75
C LYS A 74 -12.64 20.14 0.28
N GLU A 75 -12.06 19.00 -0.12
CA GLU A 75 -11.75 18.72 -1.52
C GLU A 75 -13.03 18.63 -2.37
N PHE A 76 -14.12 18.09 -1.80
CA PHE A 76 -15.44 18.04 -2.46
C PHE A 76 -16.24 19.35 -2.40
N LYS A 77 -16.08 20.17 -1.35
CA LYS A 77 -16.84 21.41 -1.13
C LYS A 77 -15.99 22.66 -1.44
N GLN A 78 -15.71 22.95 -2.72
CA GLN A 78 -15.12 24.26 -3.09
C GLN A 78 -16.05 25.48 -2.86
N SER A 79 -17.29 25.33 -2.35
CA SER A 79 -18.26 26.45 -2.42
C SER A 79 -19.28 26.66 -1.28
N THR A 80 -19.27 25.94 -0.16
CA THR A 80 -20.26 26.22 0.91
C THR A 80 -19.63 26.26 2.28
N GLY A 81 -19.60 27.46 2.89
CA GLY A 81 -18.99 27.79 4.17
C GLY A 81 -19.61 27.15 5.43
N SER A 82 -20.14 25.93 5.33
CA SER A 82 -20.49 25.13 6.50
C SER A 82 -19.24 24.42 7.01
N ILE A 83 -18.68 24.95 8.10
CA ILE A 83 -17.70 24.23 8.91
C ILE A 83 -18.47 23.14 9.64
N ASP A 84 -18.38 21.90 9.15
CA ASP A 84 -18.89 20.74 9.88
C ASP A 84 -18.11 20.68 11.22
N THR A 85 -18.82 20.88 12.33
CA THR A 85 -18.25 20.83 13.66
C THR A 85 -17.63 19.45 13.90
N LYS A 86 -16.65 19.35 14.82
CA LYS A 86 -16.07 18.05 15.21
C LYS A 86 -17.14 17.00 15.55
N ASN A 87 -18.24 17.42 16.18
CA ASN A 87 -19.33 16.53 16.57
C ASN A 87 -20.14 16.03 15.37
N GLU A 88 -20.39 16.87 14.37
CA GLU A 88 -21.09 16.47 13.13
C GLU A 88 -20.25 15.50 12.31
N ILE A 89 -18.94 15.79 12.17
CA ILE A 89 -18.00 14.89 11.49
C ILE A 89 -17.95 13.54 12.22
N LEU A 90 -17.84 13.55 13.55
CA LEU A 90 -17.82 12.33 14.34
C LEU A 90 -19.14 11.53 14.23
N ALA A 91 -20.29 12.20 14.19
CA ALA A 91 -21.58 11.56 13.96
C ALA A 91 -21.64 10.90 12.57
N SER A 92 -21.15 11.58 11.53
CA SER A 92 -21.04 11.02 10.18
C SER A 92 -20.12 9.81 10.13
N LEU A 93 -18.94 9.89 10.75
CA LEU A 93 -18.00 8.78 10.84
C LEU A 93 -18.63 7.57 11.52
N ARG A 94 -19.40 7.76 12.61
CA ARG A 94 -20.08 6.65 13.31
C ARG A 94 -21.26 6.04 12.56
N ALA A 95 -21.89 6.80 11.66
CA ALA A 95 -22.98 6.32 10.82
C ALA A 95 -22.51 5.54 9.59
N ALA A 96 -21.20 5.58 9.27
CA ALA A 96 -20.64 4.92 8.10
C ALA A 96 -20.28 3.45 8.35
N THR A 97 -20.12 2.70 7.26
CA THR A 97 -19.66 1.32 7.27
C THR A 97 -18.16 1.26 6.96
N TYR A 98 -17.41 0.50 7.75
CA TYR A 98 -15.97 0.30 7.55
C TYR A 98 -15.66 -1.16 7.28
N ARG A 99 -14.59 -1.38 6.53
CA ARG A 99 -14.07 -2.71 6.21
C ARG A 99 -12.56 -2.72 6.32
N THR A 100 -12.01 -3.90 6.55
CA THR A 100 -10.56 -4.14 6.44
C THR A 100 -10.31 -5.10 5.29
N LEU A 101 -9.22 -4.86 4.56
CA LEU A 101 -8.76 -5.75 3.51
C LEU A 101 -7.24 -5.88 3.59
N THR A 102 -6.73 -6.98 3.06
CA THR A 102 -5.30 -7.19 2.87
C THR A 102 -4.99 -7.34 1.38
N ILE A 103 -4.15 -6.45 0.87
CA ILE A 103 -3.56 -6.57 -0.47
C ILE A 103 -2.37 -7.51 -0.37
N PRO A 104 -2.40 -8.70 -0.99
CA PRO A 104 -1.26 -9.59 -0.98
C PRO A 104 -0.10 -8.97 -1.76
N ILE A 105 1.12 -9.13 -1.24
CA ILE A 105 2.34 -8.65 -1.90
C ILE A 105 3.24 -9.84 -2.28
N PRO A 106 4.06 -9.74 -3.34
CA PRO A 106 4.96 -10.81 -3.74
C PRO A 106 5.87 -11.29 -2.59
N ALA A 107 5.96 -12.61 -2.43
CA ALA A 107 6.85 -13.23 -1.45
C ALA A 107 8.34 -13.01 -1.80
N MET A 108 9.18 -13.06 -0.77
CA MET A 108 10.63 -13.17 -0.89
C MET A 108 11.05 -14.63 -0.72
N THR A 109 12.26 -14.98 -1.18
CA THR A 109 12.83 -16.30 -0.89
C THR A 109 12.91 -16.51 0.63
N GLY A 110 12.18 -17.50 1.13
CA GLY A 110 12.19 -17.88 2.55
C GLY A 110 11.23 -17.08 3.46
N TYR A 111 10.45 -16.14 2.93
CA TYR A 111 9.50 -15.36 3.72
C TYR A 111 8.39 -14.74 2.87
N ALA A 112 7.14 -14.97 3.27
CA ALA A 112 5.95 -14.45 2.60
C ALA A 112 5.10 -13.65 3.61
N PRO A 113 5.22 -12.31 3.67
CA PRO A 113 4.34 -11.50 4.50
C PRO A 113 2.89 -11.57 4.00
N ALA A 114 1.92 -11.47 4.90
CA ALA A 114 0.51 -11.49 4.55
C ALA A 114 0.12 -10.36 3.57
N GLY A 115 0.69 -9.16 3.73
CA GLY A 115 0.54 -8.07 2.76
C GLY A 115 0.23 -6.71 3.38
N ILE A 116 -0.26 -5.78 2.56
CA ILE A 116 -0.65 -4.45 3.00
C ILE A 116 -2.06 -4.55 3.57
N GLN A 117 -2.21 -4.27 4.86
CA GLN A 117 -3.52 -4.20 5.50
C GLN A 117 -3.99 -2.75 5.47
N PHE A 118 -5.27 -2.52 5.15
CA PHE A 118 -5.84 -1.20 5.22
C PHE A 118 -7.28 -1.25 5.71
N TYR A 119 -7.67 -0.17 6.39
CA TYR A 119 -9.03 0.09 6.81
C TYR A 119 -9.62 1.13 5.87
N HIS A 120 -10.85 0.92 5.42
CA HIS A 120 -11.52 1.86 4.54
C HIS A 120 -12.99 2.07 4.91
N LYS A 121 -13.46 3.29 4.69
CA LYS A 121 -14.88 3.60 4.61
C LYS A 121 -15.40 2.98 3.32
N SER A 122 -16.53 2.30 3.40
CA SER A 122 -17.12 1.61 2.26
C SER A 122 -18.52 2.14 1.97
N ALA A 123 -18.86 2.17 0.68
CA ALA A 123 -20.22 2.31 0.22
C ALA A 123 -20.60 1.04 -0.57
N ASP A 124 -21.81 0.56 -0.35
CA ASP A 124 -22.36 -0.51 -1.18
C ASP A 124 -22.93 0.14 -2.45
N TYR A 125 -22.39 -0.20 -3.61
CA TYR A 125 -22.91 0.24 -4.91
C TYR A 125 -23.94 -0.77 -5.44
N GLU A 126 -24.89 -0.31 -6.25
CA GLU A 126 -25.88 -1.18 -6.89
C GLU A 126 -25.18 -2.36 -7.58
N GLY A 127 -25.65 -3.59 -7.30
CA GLY A 127 -25.11 -4.80 -7.93
C GLY A 127 -23.93 -5.47 -7.22
N SER A 128 -23.80 -5.34 -5.90
CA SER A 128 -22.92 -6.19 -5.07
C SER A 128 -21.42 -5.90 -5.23
N GLN A 129 -21.05 -4.68 -5.61
CA GLN A 129 -19.63 -4.31 -5.73
C GLN A 129 -19.19 -3.53 -4.49
N MET A 130 -18.16 -4.03 -3.80
CA MET A 130 -17.55 -3.29 -2.71
C MET A 130 -16.77 -2.11 -3.28
N THR A 131 -17.00 -0.93 -2.69
CA THR A 131 -16.24 0.27 -3.04
C THR A 131 -15.48 0.80 -1.84
N CYS A 132 -14.28 1.30 -2.09
CA CYS A 132 -13.50 2.07 -1.15
C CYS A 132 -13.71 3.55 -1.45
N VAL A 133 -14.42 4.24 -0.57
CA VAL A 133 -14.66 5.68 -0.72
C VAL A 133 -13.61 6.52 -0.01
N GLN A 134 -12.94 5.93 0.97
CA GLN A 134 -11.87 6.60 1.71
C GLN A 134 -11.01 5.56 2.44
N ILE A 135 -9.71 5.62 2.23
CA ILE A 135 -8.73 4.90 3.05
C ILE A 135 -8.63 5.63 4.39
N MET A 136 -8.86 4.91 5.48
CA MET A 136 -8.82 5.44 6.84
C MET A 136 -7.45 5.21 7.50
N ASN A 137 -6.83 4.07 7.23
CA ASN A 137 -5.54 3.69 7.80
C ASN A 137 -4.85 2.61 6.97
N ILE A 138 -3.53 2.59 6.98
CA ILE A 138 -2.69 1.60 6.28
C ILE A 138 -1.64 1.05 7.25
N SER A 139 -1.37 -0.24 7.15
CA SER A 139 -0.28 -0.94 7.82
C SER A 139 0.31 -2.03 6.93
N LEU A 140 1.40 -2.66 7.39
CA LEU A 140 1.98 -3.84 6.75
C LEU A 140 1.83 -5.04 7.69
N ASN A 141 1.03 -6.02 7.28
CA ASN A 141 0.94 -7.29 7.98
C ASN A 141 2.12 -8.18 7.59
N ARG A 142 3.08 -8.26 8.50
CA ARG A 142 4.39 -8.94 8.34
C ARG A 142 4.35 -10.40 8.81
N TYR A 143 3.19 -10.93 9.17
CA TYR A 143 3.09 -12.32 9.60
C TYR A 143 3.14 -13.25 8.38
N ASP A 144 4.05 -14.22 8.40
CA ASP A 144 4.08 -15.35 7.45
C ASP A 144 3.40 -16.54 8.13
N SER A 145 2.15 -16.80 7.76
CA SER A 145 1.33 -17.87 8.34
C SER A 145 1.86 -19.27 8.03
N SER A 146 2.59 -19.44 6.92
CA SER A 146 3.16 -20.74 6.53
C SER A 146 4.32 -21.17 7.42
N ARG A 147 5.03 -20.20 8.00
CA ARG A 147 6.22 -20.42 8.84
C ARG A 147 6.02 -20.03 10.30
N GLY A 148 4.95 -19.28 10.61
CA GLY A 148 4.70 -18.75 11.95
C GLY A 148 5.72 -17.69 12.37
N ILE A 149 6.32 -16.96 11.42
CA ILE A 149 7.36 -15.96 11.69
C ILE A 149 6.91 -14.55 11.32
N THR A 150 7.49 -13.55 11.99
CA THR A 150 7.32 -12.14 11.66
C THR A 150 8.70 -11.49 11.55
N LYS A 151 8.92 -10.73 10.49
CA LYS A 151 10.14 -9.92 10.32
C LYS A 151 9.86 -8.46 10.64
N GLN A 152 10.88 -7.73 11.08
CA GLN A 152 10.82 -6.28 11.27
C GLN A 152 10.94 -5.55 9.93
N PHE A 153 10.31 -4.39 9.80
CA PHE A 153 10.29 -3.65 8.53
C PHE A 153 10.57 -2.16 8.75
N ALA A 154 11.55 -1.62 8.04
CA ALA A 154 11.82 -0.19 7.97
C ALA A 154 11.62 0.27 6.53
N GLY A 155 10.72 1.21 6.30
CA GLY A 155 10.39 1.66 4.95
C GLY A 155 9.03 2.32 4.85
N THR A 156 8.52 2.40 3.64
CA THR A 156 7.25 3.08 3.32
C THR A 156 6.30 2.12 2.62
N VAL A 157 5.03 2.19 3.02
CA VAL A 157 3.91 1.59 2.29
C VAL A 157 3.05 2.74 1.77
N TYR A 158 2.79 2.71 0.48
CA TYR A 158 2.03 3.74 -0.23
C TYR A 158 0.88 3.10 -0.98
N LEU A 159 -0.31 3.72 -0.87
CA LEU A 159 -1.51 3.40 -1.63
C LEU A 159 -1.98 4.66 -2.38
N ASN A 160 -2.43 4.46 -3.62
CA ASN A 160 -3.12 5.46 -4.42
C ASN A 160 -4.49 4.89 -4.79
N LEU A 161 -5.55 5.50 -4.28
CA LEU A 161 -6.93 5.11 -4.58
C LEU A 161 -7.32 5.72 -5.93
N VAL A 162 -6.96 5.03 -7.01
CA VAL A 162 -7.13 5.50 -8.40
C VAL A 162 -8.60 5.80 -8.70
N ASP A 163 -9.47 4.91 -8.25
CA ASP A 163 -10.93 5.05 -8.28
C ASP A 163 -11.51 4.22 -7.12
N ALA A 164 -12.84 4.19 -6.98
CA ALA A 164 -13.48 3.52 -5.86
C ALA A 164 -13.26 1.99 -5.80
N GLN A 165 -12.68 1.37 -6.84
CA GLN A 165 -12.45 -0.06 -6.97
C GLN A 165 -10.99 -0.44 -7.26
N THR A 166 -10.14 0.54 -7.57
CA THR A 166 -8.76 0.31 -8.01
C THR A 166 -7.78 1.01 -7.08
N ILE A 167 -6.83 0.24 -6.56
CA ILE A 167 -5.74 0.76 -5.72
C ILE A 167 -4.39 0.40 -6.35
N ASP A 168 -3.57 1.41 -6.61
CA ASP A 168 -2.14 1.23 -6.87
C ASP A 168 -1.37 1.21 -5.56
N TRP A 169 -0.37 0.35 -5.45
CA TRP A 169 0.41 0.20 -4.22
C TRP A 169 1.91 0.12 -4.47
N ILE A 170 2.69 0.56 -3.49
CA ILE A 170 4.15 0.45 -3.44
C ILE A 170 4.56 0.06 -2.01
N VAL A 171 5.43 -0.93 -1.89
CA VAL A 171 6.16 -1.21 -0.64
C VAL A 171 7.65 -1.11 -0.94
N ASN A 172 8.32 -0.22 -0.23
CA ASN A 172 9.74 0.04 -0.38
C ASN A 172 10.42 0.11 0.99
N GLY A 173 11.35 -0.80 1.25
CA GLY A 173 12.07 -0.83 2.53
C GLY A 173 12.88 -2.09 2.75
N ASP A 174 13.34 -2.26 3.98
CA ASP A 174 14.18 -3.36 4.41
C ASP A 174 13.48 -4.20 5.47
N PHE A 175 13.59 -5.51 5.32
CA PHE A 175 13.20 -6.47 6.33
C PHE A 175 14.40 -6.90 7.17
N PHE A 176 14.17 -7.07 8.47
CA PHE A 176 15.17 -7.53 9.45
C PHE A 176 14.61 -8.68 10.26
N ASP A 177 15.46 -9.61 10.70
CA ASP A 177 15.02 -10.71 11.57
C ASP A 177 14.75 -10.21 13.00
N ASN A 178 15.51 -9.22 13.46
CA ASN A 178 15.45 -8.72 14.84
C ASN A 178 15.12 -7.23 14.91
N GLY A 179 14.52 -6.82 16.03
CA GLY A 179 14.22 -5.43 16.37
C GLY A 179 12.76 -5.25 16.75
N THR A 180 12.33 -3.99 16.84
CA THR A 180 10.95 -3.62 17.11
C THR A 180 10.49 -2.64 16.05
N THR A 181 9.49 -3.04 15.26
CA THR A 181 8.86 -2.15 14.28
C THR A 181 7.84 -1.26 14.95
N THR A 182 7.90 0.03 14.65
CA THR A 182 6.93 1.06 15.03
C THR A 182 6.25 1.54 13.76
N VAL A 183 4.91 1.64 13.79
CA VAL A 183 4.11 2.20 12.70
C VAL A 183 3.96 3.70 12.92
N GLY A 184 4.41 4.51 11.97
CA GLY A 184 4.30 5.97 12.05
C GLY A 184 2.98 6.48 11.49
N GLY A 185 2.11 7.00 12.35
CA GLY A 185 0.96 7.84 11.96
C GLY A 185 -0.26 7.11 11.41
N THR A 186 -1.41 7.80 11.44
CA THR A 186 -2.61 7.42 10.68
C THR A 186 -2.56 8.19 9.38
N VAL A 187 -2.52 7.48 8.26
CA VAL A 187 -2.52 8.10 6.94
C VAL A 187 -3.64 7.49 6.12
N GLY A 188 -4.49 8.36 5.59
CA GLY A 188 -5.61 7.98 4.77
C GLY A 188 -5.82 9.00 3.65
N ALA A 189 -6.72 8.67 2.73
CA ALA A 189 -7.01 9.47 1.56
C ALA A 189 -8.43 9.19 1.05
N GLY A 190 -9.09 10.21 0.50
CA GLY A 190 -10.35 10.06 -0.23
C GLY A 190 -10.16 9.40 -1.60
N VAL A 191 -11.25 9.24 -2.36
CA VAL A 191 -11.23 8.82 -3.78
C VAL A 191 -10.30 9.74 -4.59
N GLU A 192 -9.52 9.16 -5.51
CA GLU A 192 -8.47 9.86 -6.28
C GLU A 192 -7.34 10.45 -5.41
N GLY A 193 -7.28 10.05 -4.14
CA GLY A 193 -6.28 10.48 -3.17
C GLY A 193 -5.21 9.42 -2.88
N THR A 194 -4.12 9.88 -2.28
CA THR A 194 -2.95 9.05 -1.95
C THR A 194 -2.73 8.96 -0.46
N ALA A 195 -2.46 7.78 0.07
CA ALA A 195 -2.18 7.53 1.47
C ALA A 195 -0.85 6.78 1.63
N SER A 196 -0.02 7.20 2.58
CA SER A 196 1.35 6.70 2.73
C SER A 196 1.75 6.60 4.19
N VAL A 197 2.16 5.42 4.66
CA VAL A 197 2.63 5.20 6.03
C VAL A 197 4.12 4.85 6.02
N SER A 198 4.87 5.41 6.95
CA SER A 198 6.27 5.04 7.18
C SER A 198 6.39 4.16 8.41
N LEU A 199 7.10 3.06 8.28
CA LEU A 199 7.42 2.14 9.36
C LEU A 199 8.91 2.25 9.68
N SER A 200 9.26 2.24 10.95
CA SER A 200 10.64 2.33 11.43
C SER A 200 10.97 1.16 12.35
N VAL A 201 12.23 0.70 12.34
CA VAL A 201 12.69 -0.35 13.26
C VAL A 201 13.69 0.23 14.25
N SER A 202 13.47 -0.04 15.54
CA SER A 202 14.46 0.18 16.59
C SER A 202 15.22 -1.11 16.86
N TYR A 203 16.52 -0.99 17.20
CA TYR A 203 17.41 -2.13 17.49
C TYR A 203 17.49 -3.15 16.35
N ALA A 204 17.41 -2.68 15.10
CA ALA A 204 17.47 -3.52 13.92
C ALA A 204 18.81 -4.26 13.85
N SER A 205 18.76 -5.58 13.66
CA SER A 205 19.93 -6.40 13.34
C SER A 205 19.51 -7.59 12.48
N ASN A 206 20.49 -8.22 11.84
CA ASN A 206 20.28 -9.29 10.86
C ASN A 206 19.34 -8.84 9.73
N HIS A 207 19.89 -8.04 8.82
CA HIS A 207 19.19 -7.69 7.58
C HIS A 207 18.80 -8.97 6.83
N PHE A 208 17.53 -9.07 6.48
CA PHE A 208 16.97 -10.22 5.79
C PHE A 208 16.93 -9.98 4.28
N SER A 209 16.26 -8.90 3.86
CA SER A 209 16.14 -8.56 2.44
C SER A 209 15.65 -7.13 2.26
N TYR A 210 16.15 -6.49 1.20
CA TYR A 210 15.51 -5.30 0.64
C TYR A 210 14.24 -5.72 -0.12
N TYR A 211 13.21 -4.88 -0.06
CA TYR A 211 11.93 -5.06 -0.73
C TYR A 211 11.54 -3.80 -1.48
N ASN A 212 11.33 -3.93 -2.78
CA ASN A 212 10.83 -2.85 -3.63
C ASN A 212 9.93 -3.44 -4.71
N LYS A 213 8.63 -3.42 -4.44
CA LYS A 213 7.60 -3.93 -5.34
C LYS A 213 6.44 -2.97 -5.36
N SER A 214 5.75 -2.96 -6.49
CA SER A 214 4.53 -2.23 -6.73
C SER A 214 3.54 -3.10 -7.48
N GLY A 215 2.28 -2.70 -7.48
CA GLY A 215 1.24 -3.38 -8.22
C GLY A 215 -0.08 -2.65 -8.18
N ARG A 216 -1.08 -3.27 -8.81
CA ARG A 216 -2.47 -2.81 -8.83
C ARG A 216 -3.36 -3.87 -8.20
N TYR A 217 -4.26 -3.43 -7.34
CA TYR A 217 -5.26 -4.24 -6.66
C TYR A 217 -6.66 -3.80 -7.09
N TYR A 218 -7.51 -4.77 -7.39
CA TYR A 218 -8.91 -4.56 -7.73
C TYR A 218 -9.77 -5.05 -6.57
N MET A 219 -10.70 -4.22 -6.10
CA MET A 219 -11.63 -4.61 -5.03
C MET A 219 -12.42 -5.86 -5.44
N PRO A 220 -12.60 -6.83 -4.52
CA PRO A 220 -13.38 -8.01 -4.82
C PRO A 220 -14.87 -7.65 -5.03
N ARG A 221 -15.53 -8.43 -5.90
CA ARG A 221 -16.99 -8.41 -6.03
C ARG A 221 -17.59 -9.29 -4.93
N ARG A 222 -18.74 -8.89 -4.38
CA ARG A 222 -19.53 -9.72 -3.47
C ARG A 222 -20.46 -10.66 -4.24
#